data_AF-A0A381RVY6-F1
#
_entry.id   AF-A0A381RVY6-F1
#
_cell.length_a   1.000
_cell.length_b   1.000
_cell.length_c   1.000
_cell.angle_alpha   90.00
_cell.angle_beta   90.00
_cell.angle_gamma   90.00
#
_symmetry.space_group_name_H-M   'P 1'
#
loop_
_entity.id
_entity.type
_entity.pdbx_description
1 polymer ?
#
loop_
_entity_poly.entity_id
_entity_poly.type
_entity_poly.pdbx_seq_one_letter_code
_entity_poly.pdbx_strand_id
1 'polypeptide(L)'
;MGDYGLLQRLQNGEEVDLEEFCAGYDTITRMVVHHGGLFPFAKAFAEGLVKVPSPSTHARPMNMTEKILADHLLEDSPSDAFQSGRTKNLSETTGYSVQPGEALLVEVDGGYSHEFTSAQVHYFLEEAYGKDYKLCHSDRFAAFEDHLVYAEEVVKLGPFMPQVETMRKLQREFQQHTNVSDYLTKDGKSPGICHEVAREQMVGPGDFIQATDSHTCMGGCNNALSWGVGTTEYANLVYSGFTFVEVPEAIRFELVGTLPDNVTAKDVMLHILCHFAKPQKTLNRVMEFTGNGVSNLSMDERATLTNMATECSARGAIVEADEATFEWIAHYRPGTDLDTMRQRAVKPDTEANYDGGVHIIDLSTMVPMVAHPGDPDHGVPSDPTNGALVSEIGQVSIDIAYGGSCTAGKINDLEFYHRVVKEAVDSGLRVADGVAFLIQYGSMAVEKYATEQGFIETFEQAGITLIKPGCGACIGCGPGVSEDTEQVSVSAINRNYKGRSGPGKLYLASPLTVAASAFTGYITAYEKGMFAHASKREEAPARG
;
A
#
# COMPACT_ATOMS: atom_id res chain seq x y z
N MET A 1 -3.09 3.59 29.30
CA MET A 1 -1.83 2.84 29.13
C MET A 1 -0.99 2.99 30.40
N GLY A 2 -0.23 1.97 30.79
CA GLY A 2 0.76 2.13 31.85
C GLY A 2 1.66 3.32 31.53
N ASP A 3 1.70 4.30 32.41
CA ASP A 3 2.49 5.50 32.20
C ASP A 3 3.94 5.28 32.63
N TYR A 4 4.78 6.28 32.39
CA TYR A 4 6.19 6.22 32.79
C TYR A 4 6.35 6.02 34.31
N GLY A 5 5.41 6.51 35.11
CA GLY A 5 5.41 6.30 36.56
C GLY A 5 5.16 4.83 36.93
N LEU A 6 4.21 4.17 36.27
CA LEU A 6 3.94 2.74 36.43
C LEU A 6 5.16 1.90 36.04
N LEU A 7 5.84 2.26 34.94
CA LEU A 7 7.09 1.61 34.54
C LEU A 7 8.19 1.75 35.61
N GLN A 8 8.37 2.94 36.18
CA GLN A 8 9.35 3.17 37.25
C GLN A 8 9.04 2.33 38.49
N ARG A 9 7.77 2.23 38.87
CA ARG A 9 7.32 1.40 40.00
C ARG A 9 7.66 -0.07 39.78
N LEU A 10 7.31 -0.62 38.60
CA LEU A 10 7.69 -2.00 38.22
C LEU A 10 9.21 -2.21 38.23
N GLN A 11 9.98 -1.25 37.72
CA GLN A 11 11.46 -1.30 37.73
C GLN A 11 12.04 -1.27 39.16
N ASN A 12 11.35 -0.63 40.09
CA ASN A 12 11.69 -0.62 41.51
C ASN A 12 11.23 -1.89 42.25
N GLY A 13 10.64 -2.86 41.54
CA GLY A 13 10.15 -4.12 42.10
C GLY A 13 8.80 -4.00 42.79
N GLU A 14 8.05 -2.91 42.57
CA GLU A 14 6.67 -2.81 43.04
C GLU A 14 5.76 -3.75 42.24
N GLU A 15 4.85 -4.42 42.93
CA GLU A 15 3.73 -5.12 42.30
C GLU A 15 2.65 -4.09 41.93
N VAL A 16 2.11 -4.21 40.73
CA VAL A 16 1.04 -3.35 40.22
C VAL A 16 -0.20 -4.20 40.01
N ASP A 17 -1.33 -3.74 40.53
CA ASP A 17 -2.60 -4.43 40.33
C ASP A 17 -3.00 -4.41 38.85
N LEU A 18 -3.57 -5.52 38.37
CA LEU A 18 -3.90 -5.64 36.95
C LEU A 18 -4.98 -4.64 36.52
N GLU A 19 -5.92 -4.29 37.40
CA GLU A 19 -6.93 -3.26 37.12
C GLU A 19 -6.31 -1.87 37.02
N GLU A 20 -5.30 -1.59 37.86
CA GLU A 20 -4.51 -0.35 37.76
C GLU A 20 -3.78 -0.28 36.42
N PHE A 21 -3.10 -1.36 36.03
CA PHE A 21 -2.42 -1.46 34.74
C PHE A 21 -3.38 -1.25 33.56
N CYS A 22 -4.61 -1.77 33.71
CA CYS A 22 -5.65 -1.77 32.71
C CYS A 22 -6.55 -0.52 32.69
N ALA A 23 -6.39 0.42 33.62
CA ALA A 23 -7.34 1.50 33.87
C ALA A 23 -7.60 2.43 32.66
N GLY A 24 -6.69 2.47 31.69
CA GLY A 24 -6.80 3.28 30.47
C GLY A 24 -6.89 2.47 29.18
N TYR A 25 -7.29 1.20 29.25
CA TYR A 25 -7.59 0.36 28.09
C TYR A 25 -9.11 0.22 27.91
N ASP A 26 -9.54 0.05 26.67
CA ASP A 26 -10.92 -0.29 26.35
C ASP A 26 -11.29 -1.69 26.88
N THR A 27 -12.59 -1.98 26.95
CA THR A 27 -13.09 -3.22 27.54
C THR A 27 -12.52 -4.48 26.88
N ILE A 28 -12.36 -4.49 25.56
CA ILE A 28 -11.86 -5.68 24.85
C ILE A 28 -10.37 -5.86 25.12
N THR A 29 -9.57 -4.78 25.04
CA THR A 29 -8.14 -4.85 25.38
C THR A 29 -7.92 -5.32 26.82
N ARG A 30 -8.74 -4.86 27.78
CA ARG A 30 -8.69 -5.39 29.16
C ARG A 30 -8.97 -6.88 29.18
N MET A 31 -10.02 -7.34 28.49
CA MET A 31 -10.32 -8.77 28.41
C MET A 31 -9.16 -9.57 27.83
N VAL A 32 -8.51 -9.09 26.77
CA VAL A 32 -7.32 -9.72 26.19
C VAL A 32 -6.20 -9.86 27.23
N VAL A 33 -5.90 -8.79 27.97
CA VAL A 33 -4.89 -8.79 29.03
C VAL A 33 -5.25 -9.78 30.15
N HIS A 34 -6.50 -9.78 30.62
CA HIS A 34 -6.96 -10.68 31.69
C HIS A 34 -6.91 -12.17 31.31
N HIS A 35 -6.99 -12.50 30.02
CA HIS A 35 -6.84 -13.87 29.54
C HIS A 35 -5.39 -14.28 29.30
N GLY A 36 -4.42 -13.39 29.52
CA GLY A 36 -3.00 -13.67 29.31
C GLY A 36 -2.53 -13.43 27.87
N GLY A 37 -3.24 -12.59 27.10
CA GLY A 37 -2.87 -12.17 25.76
C GLY A 37 -3.86 -12.61 24.68
N LEU A 38 -3.52 -12.28 23.43
CA LEU A 38 -4.42 -12.40 22.28
C LEU A 38 -4.85 -13.84 21.97
N PHE A 39 -3.90 -14.79 21.90
CA PHE A 39 -4.24 -16.19 21.59
C PHE A 39 -5.06 -16.88 22.69
N PRO A 40 -4.74 -16.76 23.99
CA PRO A 40 -5.61 -17.27 25.05
C PRO A 40 -7.02 -16.68 25.02
N PHE A 41 -7.13 -15.36 24.79
CA PHE A 41 -8.43 -14.70 24.60
C PHE A 41 -9.18 -15.30 23.42
N ALA A 42 -8.54 -15.47 22.26
CA ALA A 42 -9.18 -16.03 21.08
C ALA A 42 -9.68 -17.47 21.28
N LYS A 43 -8.93 -18.29 22.01
CA LYS A 43 -9.39 -19.64 22.42
C LYS A 43 -10.62 -19.56 23.33
N ALA A 44 -10.58 -18.72 24.35
CA ALA A 44 -11.67 -18.57 25.29
C ALA A 44 -12.94 -18.02 24.61
N PHE A 45 -12.78 -17.09 23.67
CA PHE A 45 -13.86 -16.60 22.81
C PHE A 45 -14.41 -17.71 21.90
N ALA A 46 -13.55 -18.53 21.30
CA ALA A 46 -13.95 -19.66 20.46
C ALA A 46 -14.69 -20.78 21.20
N GLU A 47 -14.40 -20.95 22.48
CA GLU A 47 -15.09 -21.89 23.35
C GLU A 47 -16.39 -21.30 23.95
N GLY A 48 -16.73 -20.04 23.65
CA GLY A 48 -17.88 -19.33 24.21
C GLY A 48 -17.73 -19.01 25.71
N LEU A 49 -16.51 -19.05 26.24
CA LEU A 49 -16.20 -18.75 27.64
C LEU A 49 -16.16 -17.24 27.91
N VAL A 50 -16.06 -16.44 26.85
CA VAL A 50 -15.96 -14.99 26.89
C VAL A 50 -16.98 -14.38 25.94
N LYS A 51 -17.67 -13.33 26.39
CA LYS A 51 -18.58 -12.54 25.57
C LYS A 51 -18.04 -11.14 25.40
N VAL A 52 -17.96 -10.67 24.16
CA VAL A 52 -17.54 -9.31 23.82
C VAL A 52 -18.77 -8.40 23.90
N PRO A 53 -18.66 -7.20 24.49
CA PRO A 53 -19.78 -6.27 24.52
C PRO A 53 -20.13 -5.76 23.11
N SER A 54 -21.43 -5.68 22.80
CA SER A 54 -21.90 -5.02 21.57
C SER A 54 -21.67 -3.50 21.63
N PRO A 55 -21.50 -2.84 20.48
CA PRO A 55 -21.43 -1.38 20.39
C PRO A 55 -22.66 -0.72 21.01
N SER A 56 -22.46 0.45 21.61
CA SER A 56 -23.52 1.20 22.29
C SER A 56 -23.99 2.42 21.49
N THR A 57 -23.34 2.69 20.36
CA THR A 57 -23.62 3.84 19.50
C THR A 57 -25.05 3.79 18.94
N HIS A 58 -25.77 4.88 19.15
CA HIS A 58 -27.10 5.09 18.57
C HIS A 58 -27.03 5.27 17.05
N ALA A 59 -28.14 5.00 16.36
CA ALA A 59 -28.25 5.19 14.92
C ALA A 59 -27.77 6.58 14.49
N ARG A 60 -26.78 6.62 13.60
CA ARG A 60 -26.17 7.84 13.06
C ARG A 60 -25.68 7.63 11.61
N PRO A 61 -25.51 8.70 10.82
CA PRO A 61 -24.81 8.63 9.54
C PRO A 61 -23.37 8.14 9.74
N MET A 62 -22.95 7.18 8.92
CA MET A 62 -21.63 6.58 8.98
C MET A 62 -20.81 6.82 7.71
N ASN A 63 -19.50 7.02 7.87
CA ASN A 63 -18.55 7.02 6.76
C ASN A 63 -18.31 5.57 6.24
N MET A 64 -17.55 5.40 5.15
CA MET A 64 -17.35 4.06 4.57
C MET A 64 -16.63 3.11 5.54
N THR A 65 -15.67 3.62 6.30
CA THR A 65 -14.92 2.85 7.29
C THR A 65 -15.83 2.29 8.38
N GLU A 66 -16.64 3.17 8.99
CA GLU A 66 -17.61 2.82 10.03
C GLU A 66 -18.63 1.79 9.52
N LYS A 67 -19.13 1.95 8.29
CA LYS A 67 -20.06 0.99 7.66
C LYS A 67 -19.46 -0.39 7.47
N ILE A 68 -18.23 -0.47 6.95
CA ILE A 68 -17.54 -1.75 6.79
C ILE A 68 -17.36 -2.39 8.17
N LEU A 69 -16.80 -1.68 9.15
CA LEU A 69 -16.60 -2.25 10.50
C LEU A 69 -17.92 -2.68 11.16
N ALA A 70 -19.01 -1.94 10.99
CA ALA A 70 -20.32 -2.28 11.52
C ALA A 70 -20.91 -3.56 10.90
N ASP A 71 -20.68 -3.83 9.61
CA ASP A 71 -21.11 -5.07 8.95
C ASP A 71 -20.26 -6.28 9.36
N HIS A 72 -19.03 -6.06 9.83
CA HIS A 72 -18.09 -7.12 10.22
C HIS A 72 -18.15 -7.47 11.72
N LEU A 73 -19.05 -6.86 12.50
CA LEU A 73 -19.10 -7.05 13.95
C LEU A 73 -19.39 -8.51 14.36
N LEU A 74 -18.65 -9.02 15.36
CA LEU A 74 -18.88 -10.33 15.98
C LEU A 74 -19.46 -10.17 17.40
N GLU A 75 -20.56 -10.88 17.72
CA GLU A 75 -21.28 -10.74 19.00
C GLU A 75 -21.11 -11.92 19.97
N ASP A 76 -21.35 -13.17 19.53
CA ASP A 76 -21.61 -14.27 20.46
C ASP A 76 -20.67 -15.50 20.35
N SER A 77 -20.06 -15.78 19.18
CA SER A 77 -19.11 -16.90 19.01
C SER A 77 -18.39 -16.84 17.65
N PRO A 78 -17.10 -17.21 17.53
CA PRO A 78 -16.44 -17.37 16.24
C PRO A 78 -16.82 -18.67 15.52
N SER A 79 -17.70 -19.53 16.08
CA SER A 79 -18.43 -20.48 15.23
C SER A 79 -19.25 -19.76 14.16
N ASP A 80 -19.57 -18.48 14.38
CA ASP A 80 -20.20 -17.59 13.40
C ASP A 80 -19.19 -16.75 12.61
N ALA A 81 -17.94 -16.60 13.07
CA ALA A 81 -16.87 -16.00 12.28
C ALA A 81 -16.61 -16.92 11.07
N PHE A 82 -16.62 -16.32 9.87
CA PHE A 82 -16.65 -17.03 8.59
C PHE A 82 -17.97 -17.73 8.22
N GLN A 83 -18.98 -17.76 9.10
CA GLN A 83 -20.33 -18.29 8.83
C GLN A 83 -21.44 -17.22 8.80
N SER A 84 -21.17 -15.99 9.24
CA SER A 84 -22.17 -14.93 9.27
C SER A 84 -22.68 -14.66 7.84
N GLY A 85 -23.97 -14.93 7.65
CA GLY A 85 -24.68 -14.58 6.43
C GLY A 85 -24.73 -13.07 6.33
N ARG A 86 -23.71 -12.49 5.68
CA ARG A 86 -23.56 -11.09 5.29
C ARG A 86 -24.90 -10.46 4.96
N THR A 87 -25.09 -9.19 5.29
CA THR A 87 -26.09 -8.42 4.56
C THR A 87 -25.72 -8.51 3.07
N LYS A 88 -26.62 -9.06 2.24
CA LYS A 88 -26.35 -9.16 0.80
C LYS A 88 -26.18 -7.78 0.16
N ASN A 89 -26.54 -6.72 0.89
CA ASN A 89 -26.57 -5.35 0.42
C ASN A 89 -26.01 -4.40 1.49
N LEU A 90 -24.74 -4.02 1.36
CA LEU A 90 -24.04 -3.05 2.21
C LEU A 90 -24.49 -1.60 1.95
N SER A 91 -25.32 -1.38 0.92
CA SER A 91 -25.97 -0.09 0.69
C SER A 91 -27.19 0.17 1.59
N GLU A 92 -27.65 -0.85 2.33
CA GLU A 92 -28.71 -0.72 3.34
C GLU A 92 -28.13 -0.65 4.76
N THR A 93 -28.93 -0.16 5.71
CA THR A 93 -28.52 0.03 7.12
C THR A 93 -28.04 -1.28 7.73
N THR A 94 -26.78 -1.32 8.17
CA THR A 94 -26.26 -2.31 9.10
C THR A 94 -27.13 -2.35 10.36
N GLY A 95 -27.22 -3.51 11.03
CA GLY A 95 -27.95 -3.64 12.30
C GLY A 95 -27.38 -2.76 13.43
N TYR A 96 -26.15 -2.28 13.25
CA TYR A 96 -25.39 -1.48 14.20
C TYR A 96 -24.92 -0.16 13.60
N SER A 97 -24.79 0.84 14.45
CA SER A 97 -23.95 2.01 14.18
C SER A 97 -22.74 1.95 15.09
N VAL A 98 -21.61 2.45 14.60
CA VAL A 98 -20.34 2.57 15.35
C VAL A 98 -19.82 4.00 15.21
N GLN A 99 -18.87 4.38 16.06
CA GLN A 99 -18.22 5.70 16.00
C GLN A 99 -16.75 5.60 16.42
N PRO A 100 -15.91 6.59 16.06
CA PRO A 100 -14.49 6.58 16.39
C PRO A 100 -14.22 6.39 17.89
N GLY A 101 -13.17 5.62 18.21
CA GLY A 101 -12.77 5.28 19.58
C GLY A 101 -13.53 4.11 20.21
N GLU A 102 -14.58 3.58 19.58
CA GLU A 102 -15.21 2.35 20.04
C GLU A 102 -14.35 1.13 19.70
N ALA A 103 -14.20 0.24 20.68
CA ALA A 103 -13.48 -1.02 20.56
C ALA A 103 -14.40 -2.12 20.03
N LEU A 104 -13.99 -2.76 18.93
CA LEU A 104 -14.76 -3.79 18.23
C LEU A 104 -13.96 -5.09 18.09
N LEU A 105 -14.68 -6.20 18.06
CA LEU A 105 -14.19 -7.46 17.51
C LEU A 105 -14.88 -7.69 16.17
N VAL A 106 -14.12 -7.80 15.09
CA VAL A 106 -14.66 -7.85 13.73
C VAL A 106 -14.06 -9.01 12.93
N GLU A 107 -14.88 -9.62 12.06
CA GLU A 107 -14.42 -10.59 11.07
C GLU A 107 -13.47 -9.93 10.07
N VAL A 108 -12.51 -10.71 9.55
CA VAL A 108 -11.62 -10.29 8.46
C VAL A 108 -11.91 -11.17 7.24
N ASP A 109 -12.18 -10.56 6.08
CA ASP A 109 -12.50 -11.31 4.86
C ASP A 109 -11.30 -12.05 4.27
N GLY A 110 -10.10 -11.58 4.56
CA GLY A 110 -8.88 -12.18 4.06
C GLY A 110 -7.64 -11.39 4.38
N GLY A 111 -6.53 -11.89 3.86
CA GLY A 111 -5.23 -11.33 4.20
C GLY A 111 -4.10 -12.02 3.49
N TYR A 112 -2.89 -11.53 3.71
CA TYR A 112 -1.71 -12.17 3.18
C TYR A 112 -0.47 -11.88 4.01
N SER A 113 0.52 -12.75 3.83
CA SER A 113 1.85 -12.59 4.41
C SER A 113 2.91 -12.76 3.33
N HIS A 114 4.11 -12.26 3.61
CA HIS A 114 5.26 -12.31 2.72
C HIS A 114 6.49 -12.86 3.45
N GLU A 115 7.59 -13.13 2.75
CA GLU A 115 8.69 -13.98 3.22
C GLU A 115 9.42 -13.46 4.46
N PHE A 116 9.32 -12.17 4.76
CA PHE A 116 9.89 -11.60 5.98
C PHE A 116 9.12 -12.02 7.24
N THR A 117 7.82 -12.27 7.12
CA THR A 117 6.90 -12.38 8.27
C THR A 117 6.22 -13.75 8.34
N SER A 118 6.05 -14.46 7.22
CA SER A 118 5.39 -15.77 7.16
C SER A 118 6.00 -16.80 8.13
N ALA A 119 7.33 -16.80 8.29
CA ALA A 119 8.01 -17.68 9.24
C ALA A 119 7.65 -17.38 10.71
N GLN A 120 7.53 -16.09 11.06
CA GLN A 120 7.14 -15.68 12.41
C GLN A 120 5.66 -15.98 12.67
N VAL A 121 4.79 -15.77 11.66
CA VAL A 121 3.37 -16.16 11.73
C VAL A 121 3.26 -17.65 12.02
N HIS A 122 3.98 -18.48 11.25
CA HIS A 122 4.01 -19.93 11.44
C HIS A 122 4.44 -20.32 12.87
N TYR A 123 5.54 -19.73 13.35
CA TYR A 123 6.06 -19.99 14.70
C TYR A 123 5.06 -19.62 15.81
N PHE A 124 4.39 -18.46 15.72
CA PHE A 124 3.39 -18.07 16.72
C PHE A 124 2.17 -18.99 16.71
N LEU A 125 1.76 -19.49 15.55
CA LEU A 125 0.70 -20.50 15.45
C LEU A 125 1.11 -21.83 16.06
N GLU A 126 2.35 -22.28 15.83
CA GLU A 126 2.88 -23.50 16.47
C GLU A 126 2.95 -23.37 18.00
N GLU A 127 3.43 -22.23 18.52
CA GLU A 127 3.45 -21.99 19.97
C GLU A 127 2.04 -21.93 20.56
N ALA A 128 1.11 -21.25 19.88
CA ALA A 128 -0.24 -21.06 20.38
C ALA A 128 -1.08 -22.34 20.29
N TYR A 129 -1.01 -23.09 19.19
CA TYR A 129 -1.97 -24.16 18.87
C TYR A 129 -1.32 -25.55 18.66
N GLY A 130 0.01 -25.63 18.76
CA GLY A 130 0.78 -26.85 18.52
C GLY A 130 1.18 -27.00 17.06
N LYS A 131 2.14 -27.89 16.78
CA LYS A 131 2.75 -28.09 15.46
C LYS A 131 1.81 -28.64 14.38
N ASP A 132 0.66 -29.19 14.78
CA ASP A 132 -0.33 -29.81 13.89
C ASP A 132 -1.56 -28.91 13.70
N TYR A 133 -1.43 -27.59 13.92
CA TYR A 133 -2.52 -26.63 13.75
C TYR A 133 -3.07 -26.65 12.32
N LYS A 134 -4.31 -26.18 12.14
CA LYS A 134 -4.95 -26.08 10.83
C LYS A 134 -5.72 -24.79 10.72
N LEU A 135 -5.71 -24.20 9.52
CA LEU A 135 -6.53 -23.05 9.19
C LEU A 135 -7.86 -23.51 8.60
N CYS A 136 -8.97 -22.94 9.06
CA CYS A 136 -10.32 -23.33 8.60
C CYS A 136 -10.68 -22.71 7.24
N HIS A 137 -10.11 -21.55 6.89
CA HIS A 137 -10.44 -20.78 5.68
C HIS A 137 -9.17 -20.36 4.94
N SER A 138 -8.30 -21.32 4.65
CA SER A 138 -7.00 -21.06 4.02
C SER A 138 -7.12 -20.39 2.63
N ASP A 139 -8.27 -20.55 1.96
CA ASP A 139 -8.61 -19.94 0.68
C ASP A 139 -8.77 -18.41 0.74
N ARG A 140 -9.05 -17.85 1.91
CA ARG A 140 -9.14 -16.39 2.15
C ARG A 140 -7.77 -15.73 2.34
N PHE A 141 -6.70 -16.53 2.46
CA PHE A 141 -5.37 -16.05 2.78
C PHE A 141 -4.35 -16.44 1.71
N ALA A 142 -3.24 -15.71 1.66
CA ALA A 142 -2.16 -15.95 0.71
C ALA A 142 -0.76 -15.78 1.31
N ALA A 143 0.22 -16.46 0.69
CA ALA A 143 1.64 -16.26 0.93
C ALA A 143 2.32 -15.73 -0.36
N PHE A 144 3.06 -14.64 -0.25
CA PHE A 144 3.77 -13.98 -1.36
C PHE A 144 5.29 -14.05 -1.19
N GLU A 145 6.01 -14.23 -2.28
CA GLU A 145 7.47 -14.08 -2.32
C GLU A 145 7.86 -13.02 -3.35
N ASP A 146 7.99 -11.77 -2.91
CA ASP A 146 8.22 -10.60 -3.78
C ASP A 146 9.31 -9.64 -3.28
N HIS A 147 9.66 -9.64 -1.98
CA HIS A 147 10.61 -8.70 -1.41
C HIS A 147 12.08 -9.05 -1.71
N LEU A 148 12.46 -10.32 -1.59
CA LEU A 148 13.85 -10.80 -1.64
C LEU A 148 14.22 -11.48 -2.95
N VAL A 149 13.37 -11.38 -3.97
CA VAL A 149 13.56 -12.01 -5.29
C VAL A 149 14.90 -11.65 -5.91
N TYR A 150 15.32 -10.38 -5.79
CA TYR A 150 16.56 -9.84 -6.37
C TYR A 150 17.72 -9.71 -5.38
N ALA A 151 17.66 -10.38 -4.22
CA ALA A 151 18.68 -10.22 -3.18
C ALA A 151 20.10 -10.57 -3.68
N GLU A 152 20.22 -11.53 -4.60
CA GLU A 152 21.50 -11.94 -5.20
C GLU A 152 22.13 -10.87 -6.09
N GLU A 153 21.33 -9.97 -6.65
CA GLU A 153 21.78 -8.89 -7.53
C GLU A 153 22.25 -7.66 -6.73
N VAL A 154 22.03 -7.64 -5.42
CA VAL A 154 22.47 -6.56 -4.54
C VAL A 154 23.72 -6.99 -3.78
N VAL A 155 24.86 -6.37 -4.10
CA VAL A 155 26.17 -6.67 -3.49
C VAL A 155 26.12 -6.69 -1.96
N LYS A 156 25.39 -5.74 -1.35
CA LYS A 156 25.25 -5.63 0.11
C LYS A 156 24.45 -6.78 0.75
N LEU A 157 23.56 -7.42 0.00
CA LEU A 157 22.73 -8.54 0.46
C LEU A 157 23.41 -9.90 0.25
N GLY A 158 24.43 -9.99 -0.61
CA GLY A 158 25.20 -11.21 -0.87
C GLY A 158 25.63 -11.99 0.39
N PRO A 159 26.20 -11.35 1.42
CA PRO A 159 26.58 -12.03 2.67
C PRO A 159 25.42 -12.64 3.47
N PHE A 160 24.18 -12.22 3.21
CA PHE A 160 22.98 -12.67 3.91
C PHE A 160 22.16 -13.71 3.12
N MET A 161 22.64 -14.17 1.98
CA MET A 161 21.93 -15.16 1.15
C MET A 161 21.57 -16.46 1.90
N PRO A 162 22.40 -17.03 2.79
CA PRO A 162 21.98 -18.19 3.59
C PRO A 162 20.74 -17.93 4.46
N GLN A 163 20.60 -16.71 4.99
CA GLN A 163 19.43 -16.28 5.77
C GLN A 163 18.23 -16.06 4.87
N VAL A 164 18.42 -15.48 3.69
CA VAL A 164 17.37 -15.34 2.66
C VAL A 164 16.81 -16.71 2.27
N GLU A 165 17.68 -17.68 1.98
CA GLU A 165 17.25 -19.05 1.67
C GLU A 165 16.53 -19.73 2.84
N THR A 166 16.94 -19.43 4.08
CA THR A 166 16.24 -19.91 5.28
C THR A 166 14.82 -19.33 5.35
N MET A 167 14.65 -18.03 5.12
CA MET A 167 13.31 -17.40 5.09
C MET A 167 12.44 -17.97 3.98
N ARG A 168 12.97 -18.14 2.77
CA ARG A 168 12.27 -18.77 1.63
C ARG A 168 11.81 -20.19 1.97
N LYS A 169 12.68 -20.98 2.60
CA LYS A 169 12.35 -22.34 3.06
C LYS A 169 11.22 -22.33 4.08
N LEU A 170 11.32 -21.49 5.12
CA LEU A 170 10.30 -21.39 6.17
C LEU A 170 8.95 -20.91 5.62
N GLN A 171 8.95 -20.01 4.64
CA GLN A 171 7.74 -19.60 3.95
C GLN A 171 7.10 -20.76 3.16
N ARG A 172 7.90 -21.57 2.45
CA ARG A 172 7.38 -22.78 1.77
C ARG A 172 6.78 -23.78 2.76
N GLU A 173 7.41 -23.96 3.92
CA GLU A 173 6.88 -24.80 4.99
C GLU A 173 5.54 -24.27 5.52
N PHE A 174 5.45 -22.95 5.78
CA PHE A 174 4.20 -22.30 6.16
C PHE A 174 3.09 -22.50 5.12
N GLN A 175 3.37 -22.21 3.84
CA GLN A 175 2.40 -22.35 2.76
C GLN A 175 1.92 -23.79 2.62
N GLN A 176 2.83 -24.77 2.64
CA GLN A 176 2.49 -26.19 2.54
C GLN A 176 1.68 -26.71 3.73
N HIS A 177 2.03 -26.25 4.93
CA HIS A 177 1.35 -26.64 6.17
C HIS A 177 -0.08 -26.11 6.23
N THR A 178 -0.27 -24.85 5.84
CA THR A 178 -1.54 -24.13 5.97
C THR A 178 -2.44 -24.23 4.74
N ASN A 179 -1.87 -24.56 3.58
CA ASN A 179 -2.57 -24.59 2.29
C ASN A 179 -3.25 -23.25 1.94
N VAL A 180 -2.64 -22.13 2.34
CA VAL A 180 -3.02 -20.80 1.84
C VAL A 180 -2.65 -20.64 0.38
N SER A 181 -3.27 -19.67 -0.30
CA SER A 181 -3.01 -19.39 -1.72
C SER A 181 -1.52 -19.14 -1.98
N ASP A 182 -0.99 -19.83 -2.98
CA ASP A 182 0.45 -19.88 -3.31
C ASP A 182 0.82 -18.86 -4.39
N TYR A 183 1.42 -17.75 -3.95
CA TYR A 183 2.07 -16.75 -4.81
C TYR A 183 3.58 -16.70 -4.56
N LEU A 184 4.18 -17.85 -4.25
CA LEU A 184 5.62 -17.97 -4.06
C LEU A 184 6.37 -17.91 -5.40
N THR A 185 7.65 -17.56 -5.33
CA THR A 185 8.51 -17.41 -6.50
C THR A 185 8.80 -18.78 -7.10
N LYS A 186 8.62 -18.92 -8.41
CA LYS A 186 8.88 -20.15 -9.19
C LYS A 186 9.92 -19.85 -10.25
N ASP A 187 10.99 -20.63 -10.29
CA ASP A 187 12.13 -20.45 -11.22
C ASP A 187 12.71 -19.02 -11.20
N GLY A 188 12.80 -18.41 -10.01
CA GLY A 188 13.31 -17.05 -9.82
C GLY A 188 12.36 -15.93 -10.28
N LYS A 189 11.11 -16.25 -10.60
CA LYS A 189 10.09 -15.29 -11.01
C LYS A 189 8.97 -15.19 -9.97
N SER A 190 8.77 -13.99 -9.45
CA SER A 190 7.61 -13.69 -8.62
C SER A 190 6.36 -13.50 -9.50
N PRO A 191 5.17 -13.96 -9.06
CA PRO A 191 3.91 -13.65 -9.71
C PRO A 191 3.61 -12.15 -9.77
N GLY A 192 4.15 -11.38 -8.81
CA GLY A 192 3.96 -9.95 -8.70
C GLY A 192 4.16 -9.45 -7.29
N ILE A 193 4.17 -8.13 -7.15
CA ILE A 193 4.21 -7.46 -5.86
C ILE A 193 2.90 -7.77 -5.12
N CYS A 194 3.00 -8.17 -3.85
CA CYS A 194 1.89 -8.74 -3.09
C CYS A 194 0.61 -7.89 -3.15
N HIS A 195 0.71 -6.57 -2.98
CA HIS A 195 -0.45 -5.67 -3.04
C HIS A 195 -1.10 -5.59 -4.42
N GLU A 196 -0.30 -5.64 -5.48
CA GLU A 196 -0.81 -5.60 -6.86
C GLU A 196 -1.57 -6.89 -7.16
N VAL A 197 -0.96 -8.03 -6.87
CA VAL A 197 -1.61 -9.34 -7.09
C VAL A 197 -2.83 -9.50 -6.18
N ALA A 198 -2.78 -9.04 -4.93
CA ALA A 198 -3.91 -9.10 -4.01
C ALA A 198 -5.11 -8.28 -4.51
N ARG A 199 -4.91 -7.06 -5.01
CA ARG A 199 -6.02 -6.28 -5.59
C ARG A 199 -6.51 -6.90 -6.91
N GLU A 200 -5.63 -7.50 -7.71
CA GLU A 200 -6.02 -8.18 -8.95
C GLU A 200 -6.86 -9.44 -8.67
N GLN A 201 -6.52 -10.23 -7.64
CA GLN A 201 -7.03 -11.60 -7.50
C GLN A 201 -7.90 -11.86 -6.26
N MET A 202 -7.78 -11.07 -5.19
CA MET A 202 -8.39 -11.37 -3.88
C MET A 202 -9.34 -10.28 -3.39
N VAL A 203 -8.90 -9.02 -3.32
CA VAL A 203 -9.61 -7.93 -2.63
C VAL A 203 -10.78 -7.37 -3.46
N GLY A 204 -11.98 -7.30 -2.91
CA GLY A 204 -13.18 -6.76 -3.54
C GLY A 204 -13.94 -5.73 -2.69
N PRO A 205 -15.01 -5.13 -3.24
CA PRO A 205 -15.80 -4.11 -2.56
C PRO A 205 -16.41 -4.61 -1.24
N GLY A 206 -16.35 -3.76 -0.22
CA GLY A 206 -16.85 -4.04 1.11
C GLY A 206 -16.00 -4.99 1.94
N ASP A 207 -14.88 -5.52 1.41
CA ASP A 207 -14.01 -6.41 2.18
C ASP A 207 -13.29 -5.65 3.31
N PHE A 208 -13.03 -6.32 4.43
CA PHE A 208 -12.02 -5.92 5.40
C PHE A 208 -10.77 -6.83 5.32
N ILE A 209 -9.64 -6.27 4.88
CA ILE A 209 -8.39 -6.99 4.59
C ILE A 209 -7.27 -6.53 5.51
N GLN A 210 -6.60 -7.49 6.15
CA GLN A 210 -5.41 -7.23 6.96
C GLN A 210 -4.27 -8.15 6.55
N ALA A 211 -3.05 -7.62 6.48
CA ALA A 211 -1.87 -8.36 6.04
C ALA A 211 -0.60 -7.86 6.75
N THR A 212 0.51 -8.58 6.62
CA THR A 212 1.75 -8.27 7.35
C THR A 212 2.63 -7.19 6.71
N ASP A 213 2.15 -6.50 5.68
CA ASP A 213 2.84 -5.40 5.02
C ASP A 213 2.04 -4.08 5.15
N SER A 214 2.76 -2.99 5.37
CA SER A 214 2.19 -1.66 5.56
C SER A 214 1.44 -1.10 4.36
N HIS A 215 1.76 -1.51 3.13
CA HIS A 215 1.15 -1.00 1.90
C HIS A 215 -0.12 -1.74 1.48
N THR A 216 -0.62 -2.63 2.35
CA THR A 216 -1.92 -3.32 2.20
C THR A 216 -3.10 -2.36 2.02
N CYS A 217 -2.96 -1.11 2.48
CA CYS A 217 -3.91 -0.02 2.20
C CYS A 217 -4.22 0.19 0.71
N MET A 218 -3.33 -0.23 -0.20
CA MET A 218 -3.59 -0.23 -1.64
C MET A 218 -4.89 -0.94 -2.03
N GLY A 219 -5.31 -1.97 -1.28
CA GLY A 219 -6.57 -2.70 -1.49
C GLY A 219 -7.81 -1.80 -1.48
N GLY A 220 -7.75 -0.65 -0.80
CA GLY A 220 -8.88 0.27 -0.72
C GLY A 220 -9.27 0.96 -2.02
N CYS A 221 -8.47 0.84 -3.08
CA CYS A 221 -8.89 1.27 -4.42
C CYS A 221 -10.06 0.44 -4.96
N ASN A 222 -10.21 -0.80 -4.49
CA ASN A 222 -11.33 -1.68 -4.82
C ASN A 222 -12.55 -1.48 -3.89
N ASN A 223 -12.61 -0.35 -3.16
CA ASN A 223 -13.65 -0.06 -2.17
C ASN A 223 -13.66 -1.05 -0.99
N ALA A 224 -12.48 -1.51 -0.60
CA ALA A 224 -12.24 -2.33 0.59
C ALA A 224 -11.66 -1.48 1.72
N LEU A 225 -11.86 -1.90 2.96
CA LEU A 225 -11.09 -1.42 4.09
C LEU A 225 -9.83 -2.27 4.20
N SER A 226 -8.64 -1.67 4.14
CA SER A 226 -7.40 -2.45 4.10
C SER A 226 -6.24 -1.76 4.80
N TRP A 227 -5.48 -2.47 5.62
CA TRP A 227 -4.22 -1.98 6.20
C TRP A 227 -3.32 -3.09 6.74
N GLY A 228 -2.05 -2.73 6.96
CA GLY A 228 -1.05 -3.62 7.53
C GLY A 228 -1.20 -3.81 9.04
N VAL A 229 -0.87 -5.00 9.53
CA VAL A 229 -0.86 -5.37 10.95
C VAL A 229 0.43 -6.12 11.31
N GLY A 230 0.74 -6.19 12.61
CA GLY A 230 1.90 -6.93 13.08
C GLY A 230 1.74 -8.45 12.95
N THR A 231 2.85 -9.18 12.96
CA THR A 231 2.87 -10.64 12.82
C THR A 231 2.00 -11.37 13.86
N THR A 232 1.98 -10.92 15.12
CA THR A 232 1.15 -11.56 16.16
C THR A 232 -0.35 -11.38 15.91
N GLU A 233 -0.75 -10.19 15.50
CA GLU A 233 -2.14 -9.88 15.13
C GLU A 233 -2.56 -10.67 13.90
N TYR A 234 -1.68 -10.72 12.88
CA TYR A 234 -1.91 -11.53 11.68
C TYR A 234 -2.02 -13.04 11.99
N ALA A 235 -1.14 -13.56 12.85
CA ALA A 235 -1.23 -14.96 13.29
C ALA A 235 -2.56 -15.24 14.03
N ASN A 236 -3.07 -14.28 14.81
CA ASN A 236 -4.38 -14.45 15.41
C ASN A 236 -5.49 -14.45 14.37
N LEU A 237 -5.56 -13.45 13.49
CA LEU A 237 -6.66 -13.33 12.52
C LEU A 237 -6.68 -14.46 11.49
N VAL A 238 -5.50 -14.93 11.05
CA VAL A 238 -5.43 -16.02 10.05
C VAL A 238 -5.97 -17.34 10.60
N TYR A 239 -5.84 -17.54 11.92
CA TYR A 239 -6.34 -18.72 12.62
C TYR A 239 -7.79 -18.58 13.06
N SER A 240 -8.12 -17.46 13.70
CA SER A 240 -9.39 -17.24 14.40
C SER A 240 -10.46 -16.54 13.56
N GLY A 241 -10.07 -15.90 12.45
CA GLY A 241 -10.97 -15.20 11.54
C GLY A 241 -11.39 -13.81 11.95
N PHE A 242 -10.86 -13.30 13.04
CA PHE A 242 -11.22 -11.99 13.54
C PHE A 242 -10.00 -11.18 13.95
N THR A 243 -10.21 -9.88 14.04
CA THR A 243 -9.25 -8.95 14.61
C THR A 243 -9.95 -7.98 15.56
N PHE A 244 -9.16 -7.35 16.41
CA PHE A 244 -9.62 -6.28 17.29
C PHE A 244 -9.35 -4.94 16.60
N VAL A 245 -10.35 -4.06 16.59
CA VAL A 245 -10.24 -2.74 15.97
C VAL A 245 -10.83 -1.70 16.91
N GLU A 246 -10.05 -0.69 17.26
CA GLU A 246 -10.61 0.59 17.67
C GLU A 246 -11.04 1.34 16.41
N VAL A 247 -12.32 1.70 16.31
CA VAL A 247 -12.86 2.41 15.14
C VAL A 247 -12.03 3.68 14.92
N PRO A 248 -11.33 3.80 13.78
CA PRO A 248 -10.46 4.93 13.55
C PRO A 248 -11.28 6.17 13.17
N GLU A 249 -10.76 7.34 13.53
CA GLU A 249 -11.21 8.61 12.92
C GLU A 249 -10.99 8.58 11.40
N ALA A 250 -11.75 9.40 10.67
CA ALA A 250 -11.61 9.53 9.22
C ALA A 250 -11.35 10.98 8.77
N ILE A 251 -10.71 11.12 7.61
CA ILE A 251 -10.53 12.38 6.87
C ILE A 251 -11.01 12.17 5.43
N ARG A 252 -11.81 13.10 4.91
CA ARG A 252 -12.35 12.99 3.54
C ARG A 252 -11.63 13.94 2.59
N PHE A 253 -11.16 13.39 1.48
CA PHE A 253 -10.70 14.14 0.32
C PHE A 253 -11.75 14.02 -0.79
N GLU A 254 -12.46 15.11 -1.04
CA GLU A 254 -13.42 15.22 -2.14
C GLU A 254 -12.69 15.73 -3.39
N LEU A 255 -12.42 14.83 -4.32
CA LEU A 255 -11.74 15.12 -5.56
C LEU A 255 -12.74 15.68 -6.57
N VAL A 256 -12.40 16.81 -7.17
CA VAL A 256 -13.20 17.46 -8.22
C VAL A 256 -12.34 17.80 -9.43
N GLY A 257 -12.95 17.94 -10.60
CA GLY A 257 -12.24 18.27 -11.84
C GLY A 257 -11.47 17.08 -12.42
N THR A 258 -10.47 17.36 -13.25
CA THR A 258 -9.67 16.36 -13.98
C THR A 258 -8.21 16.77 -13.94
N LEU A 259 -7.30 15.79 -13.80
CA LEU A 259 -5.87 16.05 -13.81
C LEU A 259 -5.40 16.58 -15.18
N PRO A 260 -4.48 17.55 -15.23
CA PRO A 260 -3.79 17.91 -16.46
C PRO A 260 -2.98 16.75 -17.04
N ASP A 261 -2.77 16.76 -18.36
CA ASP A 261 -2.08 15.68 -19.10
C ASP A 261 -0.69 15.33 -18.56
N ASN A 262 0.00 16.26 -17.89
CA ASN A 262 1.34 16.09 -17.34
C ASN A 262 1.39 15.76 -15.84
N VAL A 263 0.24 15.49 -15.23
CA VAL A 263 0.09 15.21 -13.79
C VAL A 263 -0.54 13.83 -13.63
N THR A 264 -0.18 13.11 -12.57
CA THR A 264 -0.82 11.84 -12.20
C THR A 264 -1.30 11.85 -10.75
N ALA A 265 -2.04 10.82 -10.33
CA ALA A 265 -2.38 10.62 -8.91
C ALA A 265 -1.18 10.65 -7.95
N LYS A 266 0.04 10.40 -8.43
CA LYS A 266 1.26 10.56 -7.63
C LYS A 266 1.46 12.01 -7.18
N ASP A 267 1.25 12.97 -8.06
CA ASP A 267 1.37 14.39 -7.73
C ASP A 267 0.28 14.83 -6.72
N VAL A 268 -0.93 14.27 -6.83
CA VAL A 268 -2.00 14.47 -5.83
C VAL A 268 -1.56 13.96 -4.46
N MET A 269 -0.96 12.78 -4.38
CA MET A 269 -0.45 12.25 -3.12
C MET A 269 0.73 13.04 -2.56
N LEU A 270 1.63 13.55 -3.40
CA LEU A 270 2.71 14.44 -2.96
C LEU A 270 2.16 15.76 -2.40
N HIS A 271 1.08 16.30 -2.99
CA HIS A 271 0.36 17.44 -2.44
C HIS A 271 -0.28 17.11 -1.08
N ILE A 272 -0.97 15.98 -0.96
CA ILE A 272 -1.57 15.54 0.31
C ILE A 272 -0.51 15.35 1.39
N LEU A 273 0.61 14.71 1.05
CA LEU A 273 1.75 14.52 1.95
C LEU A 273 2.28 15.85 2.47
N CYS A 274 2.49 16.83 1.58
CA CYS A 274 3.05 18.13 1.94
C CYS A 274 2.09 18.99 2.78
N HIS A 275 0.80 19.02 2.43
CA HIS A 275 -0.16 19.97 3.01
C HIS A 275 -1.06 19.40 4.11
N PHE A 276 -1.18 18.07 4.21
CA PHE A 276 -2.05 17.41 5.18
C PHE A 276 -1.30 16.43 6.07
N ALA A 277 -0.45 15.57 5.50
CA ALA A 277 0.30 14.61 6.32
C ALA A 277 1.41 15.27 7.14
N LYS A 278 2.19 16.18 6.55
CA LYS A 278 3.24 16.94 7.24
C LYS A 278 2.73 17.66 8.51
N PRO A 279 1.58 18.36 8.49
CA PRO A 279 0.96 18.91 9.71
C PRO A 279 0.15 17.88 10.52
N GLN A 280 0.29 16.58 10.27
CA GLN A 280 -0.33 15.47 11.01
C GLN A 280 -1.86 15.41 10.95
N LYS A 281 -2.49 15.98 9.91
CA LYS A 281 -3.95 15.92 9.74
C LYS A 281 -4.47 14.52 9.38
N THR A 282 -3.62 13.67 8.84
CA THR A 282 -3.97 12.28 8.44
C THR A 282 -3.54 11.24 9.49
N LEU A 283 -2.84 11.65 10.56
CA LEU A 283 -2.24 10.75 11.54
C LEU A 283 -3.28 9.81 12.18
N ASN A 284 -3.07 8.51 12.02
CA ASN A 284 -3.94 7.44 12.52
C ASN A 284 -5.41 7.54 12.08
N ARG A 285 -5.69 8.25 10.97
CA ARG A 285 -7.03 8.34 10.37
C ARG A 285 -7.12 7.45 9.15
N VAL A 286 -8.33 7.03 8.78
CA VAL A 286 -8.58 6.48 7.43
C VAL A 286 -8.85 7.62 6.46
N MET A 287 -8.17 7.60 5.31
CA MET A 287 -8.38 8.58 4.24
C MET A 287 -9.47 8.09 3.29
N GLU A 288 -10.59 8.82 3.19
CA GLU A 288 -11.67 8.51 2.25
C GLU A 288 -11.59 9.41 1.03
N PHE A 289 -11.44 8.81 -0.15
CA PHE A 289 -11.46 9.52 -1.43
C PHE A 289 -12.84 9.41 -2.08
N THR A 290 -13.45 10.56 -2.33
CA THR A 290 -14.82 10.71 -2.83
C THR A 290 -14.88 11.80 -3.89
N GLY A 291 -16.07 12.09 -4.41
CA GLY A 291 -16.28 13.18 -5.35
C GLY A 291 -16.15 12.75 -6.81
N ASN A 292 -16.67 13.58 -7.71
CA ASN A 292 -16.76 13.25 -9.14
C ASN A 292 -15.39 13.14 -9.85
N GLY A 293 -14.33 13.71 -9.27
CA GLY A 293 -12.97 13.60 -9.76
C GLY A 293 -12.42 12.17 -9.66
N VAL A 294 -12.94 11.34 -8.73
CA VAL A 294 -12.54 9.92 -8.61
C VAL A 294 -12.84 9.15 -9.90
N SER A 295 -14.00 9.40 -10.53
CA SER A 295 -14.38 8.73 -11.77
C SER A 295 -13.54 9.13 -12.98
N ASN A 296 -12.74 10.20 -12.88
CA ASN A 296 -11.77 10.60 -13.90
C ASN A 296 -10.40 9.94 -13.72
N LEU A 297 -10.17 9.23 -12.60
CA LEU A 297 -8.95 8.48 -12.34
C LEU A 297 -9.14 7.02 -12.72
N SER A 298 -8.12 6.44 -13.35
CA SER A 298 -8.09 5.00 -13.58
C SER A 298 -8.02 4.23 -12.26
N MET A 299 -8.34 2.93 -12.29
CA MET A 299 -8.19 2.09 -11.10
C MET A 299 -6.75 2.02 -10.60
N ASP A 300 -5.76 2.11 -11.50
CA ASP A 300 -4.35 2.18 -11.14
C ASP A 300 -3.98 3.51 -10.48
N GLU A 301 -4.53 4.63 -10.95
CA GLU A 301 -4.37 5.91 -10.28
C GLU A 301 -5.01 5.93 -8.89
N ARG A 302 -6.20 5.34 -8.74
CA ARG A 302 -6.86 5.15 -7.43
C ARG A 302 -6.00 4.28 -6.50
N ALA A 303 -5.34 3.25 -7.04
CA ALA A 303 -4.42 2.42 -6.28
C ALA A 303 -3.18 3.19 -5.81
N THR A 304 -2.69 4.15 -6.60
CA THR A 304 -1.62 5.07 -6.16
C THR A 304 -2.08 5.94 -4.99
N LEU A 305 -3.33 6.45 -5.00
CA LEU A 305 -3.89 7.22 -3.89
C LEU A 305 -3.91 6.42 -2.59
N THR A 306 -4.43 5.19 -2.62
CA THR A 306 -4.59 4.38 -1.41
C THR A 306 -3.29 3.72 -0.95
N ASN A 307 -2.39 3.36 -1.87
CA ASN A 307 -1.07 2.85 -1.55
C ASN A 307 -0.28 3.84 -0.68
N MET A 308 -0.25 5.12 -1.05
CA MET A 308 0.55 6.13 -0.33
C MET A 308 -0.09 6.65 0.97
N ALA A 309 -1.21 6.07 1.42
CA ALA A 309 -1.83 6.40 2.69
C ALA A 309 -0.88 6.16 3.89
N THR A 310 -0.09 5.09 3.82
CA THR A 310 0.90 4.75 4.84
C THR A 310 1.96 5.83 5.02
N GLU A 311 2.44 6.44 3.93
CA GLU A 311 3.36 7.58 4.01
C GLU A 311 2.70 8.83 4.61
N CYS A 312 1.36 8.92 4.55
CA CYS A 312 0.61 9.96 5.24
C CYS A 312 0.44 9.68 6.74
N SER A 313 1.07 8.63 7.28
CA SER A 313 0.79 8.12 8.64
C SER A 313 -0.69 7.83 8.89
N ALA A 314 -1.46 7.59 7.81
CA ALA A 314 -2.85 7.19 7.89
C ALA A 314 -2.94 5.71 8.30
N ARG A 315 -4.05 5.33 8.91
CA ARG A 315 -4.33 3.92 9.22
C ARG A 315 -4.51 3.12 7.94
N GLY A 316 -5.15 3.71 6.94
CA GLY A 316 -5.40 3.15 5.62
C GLY A 316 -6.11 4.17 4.73
N ALA A 317 -6.59 3.73 3.57
CA ALA A 317 -7.39 4.57 2.70
C ALA A 317 -8.42 3.73 1.92
N ILE A 318 -9.50 4.37 1.50
CA ILE A 318 -10.59 3.75 0.74
C ILE A 318 -11.12 4.74 -0.31
N VAL A 319 -11.46 4.22 -1.49
CA VAL A 319 -12.04 4.97 -2.60
C VAL A 319 -13.48 4.51 -2.82
N GLU A 320 -14.38 5.44 -3.11
CA GLU A 320 -15.74 5.10 -3.53
C GLU A 320 -15.73 4.26 -4.82
N ALA A 321 -16.50 3.16 -4.85
CA ALA A 321 -16.64 2.35 -6.05
C ALA A 321 -17.54 3.01 -7.10
N ASP A 322 -17.17 2.83 -8.37
CA ASP A 322 -18.00 3.14 -9.53
C ASP A 322 -17.92 2.00 -10.56
N GLU A 323 -18.50 2.20 -11.75
CA GLU A 323 -18.54 1.15 -12.76
C GLU A 323 -17.14 0.71 -13.22
N ALA A 324 -16.17 1.63 -13.27
CA ALA A 324 -14.79 1.30 -13.60
C ALA A 324 -14.17 0.33 -12.58
N THR A 325 -14.57 0.40 -11.30
CA THR A 325 -14.17 -0.57 -10.28
C THR A 325 -14.64 -1.98 -10.63
N PHE A 326 -15.92 -2.13 -11.01
CA PHE A 326 -16.50 -3.43 -11.32
C PHE A 326 -15.97 -4.01 -12.63
N GLU A 327 -15.82 -3.18 -13.66
CA GLU A 327 -15.23 -3.56 -14.95
C GLU A 327 -13.77 -4.03 -14.79
N TRP A 328 -12.98 -3.31 -14.00
CA TRP A 328 -11.61 -3.69 -13.72
C TRP A 328 -11.52 -5.03 -12.96
N ILE A 329 -12.38 -5.24 -11.95
CA ILE A 329 -12.43 -6.52 -11.24
C ILE A 329 -12.81 -7.67 -12.20
N ALA A 330 -13.81 -7.48 -13.06
CA ALA A 330 -14.20 -8.50 -14.05
C ALA A 330 -13.10 -8.81 -15.06
N HIS A 331 -12.27 -7.83 -15.42
CA HIS A 331 -11.12 -8.03 -16.29
C HIS A 331 -10.11 -9.01 -15.68
N TYR A 332 -9.74 -8.82 -14.40
CA TYR A 332 -8.76 -9.67 -13.71
C TYR A 332 -9.35 -10.97 -13.17
N ARG A 333 -10.66 -11.01 -12.91
CA ARG A 333 -11.38 -12.15 -12.35
C ARG A 333 -12.59 -12.51 -13.23
N PRO A 334 -12.36 -13.12 -14.41
CA PRO A 334 -13.44 -13.50 -15.33
C PRO A 334 -14.46 -14.42 -14.64
N GLY A 335 -15.75 -14.13 -14.81
CA GLY A 335 -16.84 -14.89 -14.19
C GLY A 335 -17.28 -14.39 -12.81
N THR A 336 -16.70 -13.27 -12.32
CA THR A 336 -17.18 -12.59 -11.12
C THR A 336 -18.64 -12.16 -11.26
N ASP A 337 -19.45 -12.43 -10.22
CA ASP A 337 -20.82 -11.91 -10.12
C ASP A 337 -20.80 -10.42 -9.79
N LEU A 338 -20.94 -9.59 -10.84
CA LEU A 338 -20.91 -8.14 -10.73
C LEU A 338 -22.08 -7.57 -9.93
N ASP A 339 -23.25 -8.23 -9.92
CA ASP A 339 -24.40 -7.73 -9.16
C ASP A 339 -24.14 -7.88 -7.67
N THR A 340 -23.53 -8.98 -7.24
CA THR A 340 -23.05 -9.14 -5.87
C THR A 340 -21.97 -8.10 -5.54
N MET A 341 -21.01 -7.83 -6.43
CA MET A 341 -19.98 -6.80 -6.18
C MET A 341 -20.57 -5.41 -6.01
N ARG A 342 -21.58 -5.05 -6.84
CA ARG A 342 -22.30 -3.77 -6.71
C ARG A 342 -23.05 -3.65 -5.39
N GLN A 343 -23.69 -4.73 -4.93
CA GLN A 343 -24.43 -4.73 -3.66
C GLN A 343 -23.50 -4.64 -2.44
N ARG A 344 -22.26 -5.14 -2.55
CA ARG A 344 -21.25 -5.05 -1.49
C ARG A 344 -20.53 -3.70 -1.44
N ALA A 345 -20.58 -2.92 -2.52
CA ALA A 345 -19.92 -1.63 -2.53
C ALA A 345 -20.51 -0.68 -1.47
N VAL A 346 -19.63 0.00 -0.75
CA VAL A 346 -19.95 0.92 0.33
C VAL A 346 -19.77 2.36 -0.13
N LYS A 347 -20.72 3.22 0.26
CA LYS A 347 -20.68 4.67 0.11
C LYS A 347 -20.92 5.34 1.46
N PRO A 348 -20.31 6.50 1.74
CA PRO A 348 -20.59 7.21 2.98
C PRO A 348 -22.06 7.67 3.01
N ASP A 349 -22.66 7.71 4.20
CA ASP A 349 -23.97 8.32 4.37
C ASP A 349 -23.92 9.83 4.10
N THR A 350 -25.08 10.39 3.75
CA THR A 350 -25.23 11.84 3.73
C THR A 350 -25.02 12.38 5.14
N GLU A 351 -24.15 13.39 5.28
CA GLU A 351 -23.76 13.99 6.56
C GLU A 351 -22.99 13.06 7.52
N ALA A 352 -22.29 12.05 6.99
CA ALA A 352 -21.28 11.30 7.75
C ALA A 352 -20.23 12.24 8.37
N ASN A 353 -19.78 11.93 9.59
CA ASN A 353 -18.79 12.72 10.31
C ASN A 353 -17.36 12.36 9.89
N TYR A 354 -16.49 13.37 9.86
CA TYR A 354 -15.06 13.22 9.57
C TYR A 354 -14.26 14.11 10.53
N ASP A 355 -13.60 13.52 11.52
CA ASP A 355 -12.82 14.22 12.54
C ASP A 355 -11.62 14.97 11.95
N GLY A 356 -11.03 14.41 10.88
CA GLY A 356 -10.00 15.09 10.10
C GLY A 356 -10.53 16.16 9.15
N GLY A 357 -11.84 16.33 9.05
CA GLY A 357 -12.54 17.26 8.15
C GLY A 357 -12.77 16.72 6.73
N VAL A 358 -13.52 17.52 5.96
CA VAL A 358 -13.78 17.30 4.52
C VAL A 358 -13.01 18.36 3.73
N HIS A 359 -12.14 17.93 2.82
CA HIS A 359 -11.25 18.79 2.05
C HIS A 359 -11.48 18.59 0.55
N ILE A 360 -11.80 19.67 -0.15
CA ILE A 360 -11.96 19.64 -1.61
C ILE A 360 -10.59 19.79 -2.26
N ILE A 361 -10.23 18.86 -3.14
CA ILE A 361 -9.02 18.95 -3.97
C ILE A 361 -9.46 19.09 -5.43
N ASP A 362 -9.19 20.26 -6.02
CA ASP A 362 -9.41 20.51 -7.44
C ASP A 362 -8.25 19.97 -8.26
N LEU A 363 -8.47 18.81 -8.88
CA LEU A 363 -7.50 18.10 -9.69
C LEU A 363 -6.98 18.95 -10.87
N SER A 364 -7.78 19.91 -11.37
CA SER A 364 -7.39 20.76 -12.51
C SER A 364 -6.31 21.79 -12.17
N THR A 365 -6.10 22.05 -10.87
CA THR A 365 -5.09 22.98 -10.38
C THR A 365 -3.76 22.31 -10.05
N MET A 366 -3.72 20.98 -10.12
CA MET A 366 -2.53 20.20 -9.79
C MET A 366 -1.42 20.46 -10.81
N VAL A 367 -0.19 20.42 -10.33
CA VAL A 367 1.03 20.60 -11.13
C VAL A 367 2.05 19.52 -10.73
N PRO A 368 3.04 19.20 -11.59
CA PRO A 368 4.05 18.20 -11.28
C PRO A 368 4.83 18.51 -10.00
N MET A 369 4.93 17.51 -9.12
CA MET A 369 5.59 17.62 -7.82
C MET A 369 6.68 16.57 -7.64
N VAL A 370 7.57 16.84 -6.70
CA VAL A 370 8.54 15.87 -6.16
C VAL A 370 8.51 15.86 -4.65
N ALA A 371 8.94 14.77 -4.02
CA ALA A 371 9.45 14.79 -2.64
C ALA A 371 10.97 14.86 -2.66
N HIS A 372 11.57 15.90 -2.09
CA HIS A 372 13.01 16.09 -2.06
C HIS A 372 13.66 15.32 -0.88
N PRO A 373 14.95 14.94 -0.97
CA PRO A 373 15.63 14.10 0.01
C PRO A 373 16.00 14.82 1.33
N GLY A 374 15.37 15.96 1.63
CA GLY A 374 15.71 16.80 2.77
C GLY A 374 17.01 17.60 2.58
N ASP A 375 17.51 18.11 3.68
CA ASP A 375 18.78 18.84 3.83
C ASP A 375 19.36 18.52 5.22
N PRO A 376 20.20 17.47 5.34
CA PRO A 376 20.74 17.02 6.61
C PRO A 376 21.59 18.08 7.33
N ASP A 377 22.27 18.96 6.59
CA ASP A 377 23.11 20.01 7.15
C ASP A 377 22.27 21.07 7.88
N HIS A 378 21.02 21.22 7.46
CA HIS A 378 20.03 22.09 8.09
C HIS A 378 18.99 21.33 8.93
N GLY A 379 19.26 20.06 9.25
CA GLY A 379 18.41 19.24 10.12
C GLY A 379 17.08 18.80 9.51
N VAL A 380 16.93 18.87 8.19
CA VAL A 380 15.74 18.37 7.48
C VAL A 380 16.02 16.94 7.00
N PRO A 381 15.43 15.90 7.62
CA PRO A 381 15.64 14.54 7.19
C PRO A 381 14.95 14.26 5.85
N SER A 382 15.42 13.23 5.15
CA SER A 382 14.74 12.70 3.97
C SER A 382 13.43 12.04 4.39
N ASP A 383 12.32 12.54 3.88
CA ASP A 383 10.96 12.15 4.25
C ASP A 383 10.00 12.38 3.06
N PRO A 384 9.06 11.46 2.78
CA PRO A 384 8.09 11.61 1.69
C PRO A 384 7.23 12.87 1.76
N THR A 385 7.09 13.47 2.95
CA THR A 385 6.35 14.73 3.18
C THR A 385 7.08 16.00 2.73
N ASN A 386 8.32 15.88 2.27
CA ASN A 386 9.12 16.98 1.73
C ASN A 386 8.71 17.36 0.30
N GLY A 387 7.43 17.65 0.09
CA GLY A 387 6.89 18.01 -1.23
C GLY A 387 7.37 19.38 -1.72
N ALA A 388 7.71 19.46 -3.00
CA ALA A 388 8.05 20.69 -3.73
C ALA A 388 7.54 20.61 -5.18
N LEU A 389 7.33 21.76 -5.81
CA LEU A 389 7.02 21.80 -7.24
C LEU A 389 8.28 21.51 -8.05
N VAL A 390 8.15 20.78 -9.16
CA VAL A 390 9.29 20.53 -10.06
C VAL A 390 9.90 21.84 -10.57
N SER A 391 9.08 22.88 -10.75
CA SER A 391 9.52 24.21 -11.17
C SER A 391 10.33 24.99 -10.13
N GLU A 392 10.34 24.56 -8.87
CA GLU A 392 10.92 25.31 -7.74
C GLU A 392 12.22 24.71 -7.19
N ILE A 393 12.57 23.48 -7.58
CA ILE A 393 13.77 22.78 -7.06
C ILE A 393 15.07 23.16 -7.79
N GLY A 394 14.99 24.01 -8.81
CA GLY A 394 16.12 24.31 -9.68
C GLY A 394 16.54 23.12 -10.54
N GLN A 395 17.75 23.17 -11.10
CA GLN A 395 18.27 22.10 -11.95
C GLN A 395 19.01 21.05 -11.11
N VAL A 396 18.42 19.88 -10.97
CA VAL A 396 18.98 18.75 -10.22
C VAL A 396 19.34 17.63 -11.19
N SER A 397 20.64 17.45 -11.48
CA SER A 397 21.13 16.32 -12.28
C SER A 397 20.83 14.99 -11.61
N ILE A 398 20.59 13.96 -12.43
CA ILE A 398 20.29 12.60 -11.97
C ILE A 398 21.27 11.60 -12.55
N ASP A 399 21.49 10.51 -11.82
CA ASP A 399 22.25 9.34 -12.28
C ASP A 399 21.32 8.15 -12.53
N ILE A 400 20.20 8.09 -11.81
CA ILE A 400 19.25 6.98 -11.86
C ILE A 400 17.83 7.52 -12.02
N ALA A 401 17.13 7.03 -13.04
CA ALA A 401 15.68 7.12 -13.15
C ALA A 401 15.10 5.72 -12.90
N TYR A 402 14.14 5.60 -11.97
CA TYR A 402 13.53 4.32 -11.65
C TYR A 402 12.00 4.42 -11.67
N GLY A 403 11.39 3.70 -12.61
CA GLY A 403 9.94 3.49 -12.68
C GLY A 403 9.58 2.09 -12.18
N GLY A 404 8.58 1.95 -11.32
CA GLY A 404 8.17 0.64 -10.80
C GLY A 404 7.69 0.68 -9.35
N SER A 405 7.73 -0.47 -8.67
CA SER A 405 7.10 -0.76 -7.37
C SER A 405 5.57 -0.88 -7.41
N CYS A 406 4.94 -1.24 -6.28
CA CYS A 406 3.48 -1.26 -6.15
C CYS A 406 2.84 0.11 -6.46
N THR A 407 3.56 1.21 -6.21
CA THR A 407 3.04 2.55 -6.49
C THR A 407 3.07 2.93 -7.96
N ALA A 408 4.00 2.40 -8.76
CA ALA A 408 4.25 2.93 -10.11
C ALA A 408 4.72 1.89 -11.14
N GLY A 409 4.29 0.63 -10.96
CA GLY A 409 4.54 -0.49 -11.87
C GLY A 409 3.28 -1.09 -12.48
N LYS A 410 2.15 -0.39 -12.49
CA LYS A 410 0.86 -0.87 -12.98
C LYS A 410 0.66 -0.57 -14.47
N ILE A 411 -0.45 -1.02 -15.06
CA ILE A 411 -0.72 -0.84 -16.49
C ILE A 411 -0.67 0.64 -16.89
N ASN A 412 -1.41 1.53 -16.20
CA ASN A 412 -1.42 2.95 -16.58
C ASN A 412 -0.08 3.64 -16.29
N ASP A 413 0.70 3.19 -15.30
CA ASP A 413 2.05 3.72 -15.06
C ASP A 413 2.97 3.44 -16.24
N LEU A 414 2.88 2.22 -16.79
CA LEU A 414 3.60 1.83 -18.01
C LEU A 414 3.20 2.64 -19.22
N GLU A 415 1.91 2.94 -19.37
CA GLU A 415 1.41 3.81 -20.43
C GLU A 415 1.97 5.23 -20.29
N PHE A 416 2.07 5.75 -19.07
CA PHE A 416 2.69 7.03 -18.79
C PHE A 416 4.17 7.04 -19.16
N TYR A 417 4.94 6.03 -18.76
CA TYR A 417 6.34 5.91 -19.18
C TYR A 417 6.43 5.80 -20.71
N HIS A 418 5.66 4.91 -21.32
CA HIS A 418 5.67 4.66 -22.76
C HIS A 418 5.33 5.91 -23.56
N ARG A 419 4.37 6.72 -23.11
CA ARG A 419 4.03 8.00 -23.77
C ARG A 419 5.25 8.92 -23.89
N VAL A 420 5.98 9.11 -22.80
CA VAL A 420 7.16 9.99 -22.76
C VAL A 420 8.31 9.38 -23.55
N VAL A 421 8.58 8.08 -23.35
CA VAL A 421 9.64 7.35 -24.05
C VAL A 421 9.40 7.35 -25.56
N LYS A 422 8.17 7.08 -26.00
CA LYS A 422 7.82 7.07 -27.41
C LYS A 422 8.05 8.43 -28.04
N GLU A 423 7.65 9.52 -27.40
CA GLU A 423 7.90 10.88 -27.91
C GLU A 423 9.41 11.17 -28.06
N ALA A 424 10.23 10.73 -27.10
CA ALA A 424 11.67 10.87 -27.15
C ALA A 424 12.29 10.03 -28.29
N VAL A 425 11.92 8.75 -28.40
CA VAL A 425 12.42 7.83 -29.43
C VAL A 425 12.01 8.28 -30.83
N ASP A 426 10.76 8.70 -31.02
CA ASP A 426 10.27 9.25 -32.30
C ASP A 426 11.03 10.53 -32.70
N SER A 427 11.61 11.25 -31.72
CA SER A 427 12.46 12.42 -31.92
C SER A 427 13.95 12.08 -32.10
N GLY A 428 14.30 10.79 -32.13
CA GLY A 428 15.66 10.29 -32.28
C GLY A 428 16.49 10.28 -31.01
N LEU A 429 15.87 10.45 -29.83
CA LEU A 429 16.56 10.47 -28.55
C LEU A 429 16.66 9.07 -27.93
N ARG A 430 17.65 8.91 -27.07
CA ARG A 430 17.82 7.79 -26.13
C ARG A 430 17.95 8.35 -24.71
N VAL A 431 17.92 7.48 -23.71
CA VAL A 431 18.22 7.86 -22.32
C VAL A 431 19.53 8.66 -22.28
N ALA A 432 19.56 9.72 -21.47
CA ALA A 432 20.68 10.66 -21.42
C ALA A 432 21.98 9.97 -21.00
N ASP A 433 23.12 10.44 -21.53
CA ASP A 433 24.44 9.91 -21.20
C ASP A 433 24.70 9.96 -19.69
N GLY A 434 25.10 8.83 -19.10
CA GLY A 434 25.37 8.69 -17.67
C GLY A 434 24.13 8.40 -16.81
N VAL A 435 22.92 8.40 -17.38
CA VAL A 435 21.69 8.05 -16.65
C VAL A 435 21.32 6.58 -16.86
N ALA A 436 21.09 5.85 -15.77
CA ALA A 436 20.46 4.53 -15.81
C ALA A 436 18.95 4.69 -15.68
N PHE A 437 18.17 4.28 -16.70
CA PHE A 437 16.71 4.24 -16.61
C PHE A 437 16.21 2.80 -16.54
N LEU A 438 15.51 2.46 -15.46
CA LEU A 438 14.93 1.15 -15.23
C LEU A 438 13.41 1.23 -15.07
N ILE A 439 12.69 0.26 -15.63
CA ILE A 439 11.24 0.10 -15.46
C ILE A 439 10.95 -1.30 -14.92
N GLN A 440 10.26 -1.39 -13.79
CA GLN A 440 9.83 -2.64 -13.18
C GLN A 440 8.32 -2.85 -13.29
N TYR A 441 7.92 -4.07 -13.68
CA TYR A 441 6.54 -4.50 -13.71
C TYR A 441 5.99 -4.79 -12.30
N GLY A 442 4.74 -4.43 -12.04
CA GLY A 442 4.07 -4.69 -10.76
C GLY A 442 3.59 -6.13 -10.63
N SER A 443 3.20 -6.77 -11.73
CA SER A 443 2.75 -8.17 -11.79
C SER A 443 3.07 -8.81 -13.15
N MET A 444 2.98 -10.14 -13.23
CA MET A 444 3.10 -10.85 -14.50
C MET A 444 1.97 -10.45 -15.49
N ALA A 445 0.80 -10.05 -14.99
CA ALA A 445 -0.29 -9.57 -15.84
C ALA A 445 0.09 -8.23 -16.49
N VAL A 446 0.72 -7.32 -15.74
CA VAL A 446 1.24 -6.05 -16.27
C VAL A 446 2.35 -6.30 -17.30
N GLU A 447 3.28 -7.21 -17.02
CA GLU A 447 4.34 -7.58 -17.99
C GLU A 447 3.75 -8.12 -19.30
N LYS A 448 2.74 -8.99 -19.19
CA LYS A 448 2.03 -9.53 -20.36
C LYS A 448 1.35 -8.42 -21.15
N TYR A 449 0.67 -7.50 -20.49
CA TYR A 449 0.06 -6.33 -21.14
C TYR A 449 1.10 -5.50 -21.91
N ALA A 450 2.23 -5.17 -21.27
CA ALA A 450 3.31 -4.41 -21.90
C ALA A 450 3.85 -5.09 -23.17
N THR A 451 3.95 -6.42 -23.13
CA THR A 451 4.35 -7.24 -24.28
C THR A 451 3.32 -7.15 -25.41
N GLU A 452 2.04 -7.33 -25.09
CA GLU A 452 0.94 -7.31 -26.07
C GLU A 452 0.74 -5.94 -26.72
N GLN A 453 1.02 -4.85 -25.99
CA GLN A 453 0.97 -3.48 -26.53
C GLN A 453 2.24 -3.05 -27.28
N GLY A 454 3.29 -3.89 -27.32
CA GLY A 454 4.54 -3.57 -28.01
C GLY A 454 5.41 -2.53 -27.30
N PHE A 455 5.23 -2.31 -25.99
CA PHE A 455 6.01 -1.32 -25.23
C PHE A 455 7.48 -1.70 -25.11
N ILE A 456 7.77 -3.01 -25.07
CA ILE A 456 9.12 -3.55 -24.88
C ILE A 456 10.08 -3.02 -25.95
N GLU A 457 9.69 -3.07 -27.22
CA GLU A 457 10.54 -2.62 -28.34
C GLU A 457 10.90 -1.14 -28.20
N THR A 458 9.94 -0.30 -27.80
CA THR A 458 10.13 1.13 -27.59
C THR A 458 11.06 1.40 -26.40
N PHE A 459 10.90 0.65 -25.30
CA PHE A 459 11.77 0.77 -24.13
C PHE A 459 13.21 0.34 -24.42
N GLU A 460 13.40 -0.78 -25.12
CA GLU A 460 14.74 -1.27 -25.52
C GLU A 460 15.43 -0.32 -26.50
N GLN A 461 14.69 0.25 -27.45
CA GLN A 461 15.22 1.28 -28.38
C GLN A 461 15.73 2.52 -27.63
N ALA A 462 15.06 2.93 -26.55
CA ALA A 462 15.51 4.03 -25.71
C ALA A 462 16.73 3.68 -24.84
N GLY A 463 17.05 2.40 -24.65
CA GLY A 463 18.12 1.92 -23.76
C GLY A 463 17.66 1.70 -22.31
N ILE A 464 16.38 1.42 -22.09
CA ILE A 464 15.80 1.19 -20.76
C ILE A 464 16.00 -0.27 -20.34
N THR A 465 16.34 -0.48 -19.07
CA THR A 465 16.40 -1.82 -18.47
C THR A 465 15.05 -2.22 -17.89
N LEU A 466 14.49 -3.34 -18.36
CA LEU A 466 13.22 -3.86 -17.86
C LEU A 466 13.45 -4.89 -16.76
N ILE A 467 12.76 -4.72 -15.63
CA ILE A 467 12.85 -5.59 -14.45
C ILE A 467 11.56 -6.39 -14.32
N LYS A 468 11.69 -7.70 -14.05
CA LYS A 468 10.56 -8.59 -13.79
C LYS A 468 9.80 -8.18 -12.50
N PRO A 469 8.63 -8.76 -12.23
CA PRO A 469 7.88 -8.41 -11.03
C PRO A 469 8.60 -8.77 -9.70
N GLY A 470 8.47 -7.87 -8.73
CA GLY A 470 8.99 -7.96 -7.35
C GLY A 470 9.13 -6.57 -6.71
N CYS A 471 9.40 -6.46 -5.40
CA CYS A 471 9.51 -5.16 -4.73
C CYS A 471 10.69 -4.30 -5.24
N GLY A 472 11.82 -4.94 -5.56
CA GLY A 472 12.95 -4.28 -6.20
C GLY A 472 13.60 -3.17 -5.37
N ALA A 473 14.03 -2.11 -6.07
CA ALA A 473 14.69 -0.95 -5.49
C ALA A 473 13.85 -0.24 -4.41
N CYS A 474 12.52 -0.40 -4.42
CA CYS A 474 11.64 0.20 -3.42
C CYS A 474 12.04 -0.11 -1.98
N ILE A 475 12.56 -1.32 -1.72
CA ILE A 475 13.04 -1.75 -0.40
C ILE A 475 14.57 -1.85 -0.33
N GLY A 476 15.28 -1.37 -1.36
CA GLY A 476 16.72 -1.54 -1.49
C GLY A 476 17.16 -2.95 -1.91
N CYS A 477 16.27 -3.73 -2.56
CA CYS A 477 16.51 -5.11 -2.95
C CYS A 477 16.28 -5.30 -4.46
N GLY A 478 17.21 -4.80 -5.29
CA GLY A 478 17.23 -5.05 -6.72
C GLY A 478 17.95 -3.96 -7.53
N PRO A 479 17.95 -4.07 -8.88
CA PRO A 479 18.52 -3.06 -9.76
C PRO A 479 17.84 -1.69 -9.60
N GLY A 480 18.62 -0.60 -9.75
CA GLY A 480 18.14 0.78 -9.59
C GLY A 480 18.34 1.37 -8.19
N VAL A 481 18.98 0.61 -7.29
CA VAL A 481 19.47 1.09 -5.99
C VAL A 481 20.77 1.88 -6.21
N SER A 482 20.92 3.02 -5.51
CA SER A 482 22.17 3.78 -5.53
C SER A 482 23.30 3.00 -4.84
N GLU A 483 24.54 3.18 -5.30
CA GLU A 483 25.74 2.51 -4.80
C GLU A 483 26.58 3.41 -3.89
N ASP A 484 26.56 4.73 -4.11
CA ASP A 484 27.29 5.71 -3.30
C ASP A 484 26.42 6.93 -2.90
N THR A 485 26.96 7.81 -2.05
CA THR A 485 26.25 8.94 -1.47
C THR A 485 26.10 10.14 -2.40
N GLU A 486 26.87 10.19 -3.49
CA GLU A 486 26.86 11.29 -4.45
C GLU A 486 25.77 11.11 -5.50
N GLN A 487 25.43 9.85 -5.82
CA GLN A 487 24.39 9.54 -6.79
C GLN A 487 23.03 10.15 -6.41
N VAL A 488 22.35 10.67 -7.43
CA VAL A 488 20.99 11.21 -7.35
C VAL A 488 20.04 10.33 -8.14
N SER A 489 19.01 9.83 -7.47
CA SER A 489 17.93 9.05 -8.07
C SER A 489 16.63 9.86 -8.10
N VAL A 490 15.93 9.83 -9.23
CA VAL A 490 14.51 10.22 -9.31
C VAL A 490 13.69 8.96 -9.54
N SER A 491 12.72 8.72 -8.67
CA SER A 491 12.05 7.42 -8.58
C SER A 491 10.55 7.56 -8.39
N ALA A 492 9.79 6.65 -9.01
CA ALA A 492 8.34 6.63 -8.88
C ALA A 492 7.83 5.85 -7.64
N ILE A 493 8.74 5.30 -6.82
CA ILE A 493 8.41 4.63 -5.55
C ILE A 493 7.80 5.59 -4.52
N ASN A 494 7.30 5.07 -3.41
CA ASN A 494 6.58 5.85 -2.38
C ASN A 494 7.43 6.32 -1.20
N ARG A 495 8.61 5.73 -0.94
CA ARG A 495 9.46 6.07 0.21
C ARG A 495 10.84 6.54 -0.19
N ASN A 496 11.30 7.66 0.37
CA ASN A 496 12.66 8.17 0.21
C ASN A 496 13.44 8.37 1.51
N TYR A 497 13.07 7.71 2.60
CA TYR A 497 13.87 7.74 3.83
C TYR A 497 15.36 7.43 3.56
N LYS A 498 16.26 8.04 4.33
CA LYS A 498 17.71 7.86 4.13
C LYS A 498 18.08 6.38 4.19
N GLY A 499 18.77 5.88 3.16
CA GLY A 499 19.17 4.48 3.05
C GLY A 499 18.11 3.53 2.48
N ARG A 500 16.92 4.04 2.11
CA ARG A 500 15.79 3.22 1.64
C ARG A 500 16.09 2.50 0.33
N SER A 501 16.64 3.20 -0.66
CA SER A 501 17.02 2.68 -1.98
C SER A 501 18.48 3.01 -2.27
N GLY A 502 19.35 2.63 -1.33
CA GLY A 502 20.78 2.88 -1.39
C GLY A 502 21.20 4.14 -0.63
N PRO A 503 22.51 4.45 -0.62
CA PRO A 503 23.08 5.52 0.19
C PRO A 503 22.96 6.93 -0.44
N GLY A 504 22.56 7.03 -1.70
CA GLY A 504 22.43 8.27 -2.45
C GLY A 504 21.23 9.13 -2.09
N LYS A 505 21.04 10.20 -2.85
CA LYS A 505 19.93 11.16 -2.73
C LYS A 505 18.74 10.68 -3.55
N LEU A 506 17.57 10.56 -2.93
CA LEU A 506 16.38 10.00 -3.57
C LEU A 506 15.23 10.99 -3.62
N TYR A 507 14.87 11.40 -4.83
CA TYR A 507 13.67 12.18 -5.13
C TYR A 507 12.52 11.24 -5.52
N LEU A 508 11.34 11.49 -4.97
CA LEU A 508 10.11 10.82 -5.41
C LEU A 508 9.40 11.68 -6.44
N ALA A 509 8.91 11.10 -7.53
CA ALA A 509 8.19 11.83 -8.57
C ALA A 509 7.12 10.96 -9.24
N SER A 510 6.28 11.57 -10.09
CA SER A 510 5.33 10.84 -10.94
C SER A 510 6.03 10.05 -12.06
N PRO A 511 5.39 9.00 -12.61
CA PRO A 511 5.93 8.26 -13.76
C PRO A 511 6.36 9.16 -14.93
N LEU A 512 5.58 10.20 -15.21
CA LEU A 512 5.86 11.18 -16.25
C LEU A 512 7.11 11.99 -15.98
N THR A 513 7.26 12.49 -14.76
CA THR A 513 8.44 13.25 -14.33
C THR A 513 9.68 12.36 -14.35
N VAL A 514 9.59 11.11 -13.87
CA VAL A 514 10.72 10.16 -13.92
C VAL A 514 11.17 9.92 -15.36
N ALA A 515 10.25 9.60 -16.27
CA ALA A 515 10.60 9.36 -17.67
C ALA A 515 11.19 10.60 -18.34
N ALA A 516 10.58 11.78 -18.17
CA ALA A 516 11.09 13.02 -18.76
C ALA A 516 12.49 13.36 -18.23
N SER A 517 12.74 13.11 -16.95
CA SER A 517 14.04 13.31 -16.32
C SER A 517 15.11 12.37 -16.89
N ALA A 518 14.75 11.12 -17.24
CA ALA A 518 15.67 10.15 -17.81
C ALA A 518 16.25 10.58 -19.17
N PHE A 519 15.48 11.30 -20.00
CA PHE A 519 15.93 11.80 -21.30
C PHE A 519 16.62 13.16 -21.21
N THR A 520 16.34 13.96 -20.18
CA THR A 520 16.93 15.29 -20.00
C THR A 520 18.20 15.28 -19.16
N GLY A 521 18.40 14.26 -18.32
CA GLY A 521 19.54 14.14 -17.40
C GLY A 521 19.42 14.94 -16.11
N TYR A 522 18.26 15.58 -15.89
CA TYR A 522 17.94 16.32 -14.66
C TYR A 522 16.44 16.27 -14.40
N ILE A 523 16.02 16.49 -13.16
CA ILE A 523 14.61 16.41 -12.77
C ILE A 523 13.79 17.42 -13.59
N THR A 524 12.85 16.90 -14.39
CA THR A 524 12.09 17.68 -15.38
C THR A 524 10.63 17.27 -15.41
N ALA A 525 9.72 18.24 -15.37
CA ALA A 525 8.31 18.02 -15.58
C ALA A 525 8.06 17.68 -17.05
N TYR A 526 7.26 16.64 -17.31
CA TYR A 526 6.88 16.32 -18.68
C TYR A 526 6.01 17.45 -19.27
N GLU A 527 6.33 17.87 -20.48
CA GLU A 527 5.47 18.71 -21.29
C GLU A 527 5.30 18.04 -22.66
N LYS A 528 4.06 17.89 -23.10
CA LYS A 528 3.77 17.25 -24.38
C LYS A 528 4.46 18.03 -25.51
N GLY A 529 5.27 17.33 -26.31
CA GLY A 529 6.03 17.94 -27.39
C GLY A 529 7.39 18.50 -26.97
N MET A 530 7.83 18.31 -25.72
CA MET A 530 9.13 18.81 -25.24
C MET A 530 10.32 18.28 -26.05
N PHE A 531 10.18 17.12 -26.71
CA PHE A 531 11.26 16.53 -27.52
C PHE A 531 11.21 16.89 -29.02
N ALA A 532 10.14 17.53 -29.49
CA ALA A 532 9.90 17.82 -30.92
C ALA A 532 10.95 18.74 -31.58
N HIS A 533 11.85 19.35 -30.80
CA HIS A 533 12.89 20.25 -31.28
C HIS A 533 14.32 19.79 -30.97
N ALA A 534 14.50 18.63 -30.33
CA ALA A 534 15.82 18.14 -29.92
C ALA A 534 16.71 17.76 -31.14
N SER A 535 16.12 17.23 -32.21
CA SER A 535 16.81 16.83 -33.45
C SER A 535 17.42 17.98 -34.26
N LYS A 536 17.19 19.25 -33.90
CA LYS A 536 17.78 20.43 -34.56
C LYS A 536 19.03 20.99 -33.89
N ARG A 537 19.45 20.47 -32.73
CA ARG A 537 20.59 21.00 -31.97
C ARG A 537 21.96 20.41 -32.35
N GLU A 538 22.03 19.36 -33.17
CA GLU A 538 23.31 18.74 -33.58
C GLU A 538 23.96 19.32 -34.85
N GLU A 539 23.33 20.28 -35.54
CA GLU A 539 23.95 20.98 -36.68
C GLU A 539 24.48 22.37 -36.28
N ALA A 540 25.37 22.44 -35.28
CA ALA A 540 26.24 23.60 -35.12
C ALA A 540 27.58 23.29 -35.81
N PRO A 541 27.97 24.04 -36.87
CA PRO A 541 29.18 23.72 -37.63
C PRO A 541 30.41 23.94 -36.76
N ALA A 542 31.33 22.97 -36.82
CA ALA A 542 32.65 23.09 -36.23
C ALA A 542 33.29 24.40 -36.71
N ARG A 543 33.56 25.33 -35.78
CA ARG A 543 34.35 26.51 -36.08
C ARG A 543 35.78 26.04 -36.33
N GLY A 544 36.23 26.24 -37.57
CA GLY A 544 37.55 25.84 -38.06
C GLY A 544 38.72 26.69 -37.58
#